data_AF-A0A960VAU4-F1
#
_entry.id   AF-A0A960VAU4-F1
#
_cell.length_a   1.000
_cell.length_b   1.000
_cell.length_c   1.000
_cell.angle_alpha   90.00
_cell.angle_beta   90.00
_cell.angle_gamma   90.00
#
_symmetry.space_group_name_H-M   'P 1'
#
loop_
_entity.id
_entity.type
_entity.pdbx_description
1 polymer ?
#
loop_
_entity_poly.entity_id
_entity_poly.type
_entity_poly.pdbx_seq_one_letter_code
_entity_poly.pdbx_strand_id
1 'polypeptide(L)'
;MNNLLELITENNVIYNLEAVSKEEVIQKLVDHGVLVELFSDDLKNELIESLMNREKSMSTGIGSGVAIPHCSVTIVDELKVVIGISKQGIDFESIDKLPVHIFILLIVPKEKFQEHIKTLALIAKTLNSKE
;
A
#
# COMPACT_ATOMS: atom_id res chain seq x y z
N MET A 1 6.37 -8.21 17.34
CA MET A 1 6.48 -7.01 16.49
C MET A 1 7.48 -7.34 15.39
N ASN A 2 7.00 -7.81 14.24
CA ASN A 2 7.87 -7.96 13.09
C ASN A 2 8.26 -6.55 12.63
N ASN A 3 9.54 -6.36 12.38
CA ASN A 3 10.02 -5.11 11.79
C ASN A 3 9.47 -5.03 10.36
N LEU A 4 8.93 -3.89 9.93
CA LEU A 4 8.43 -3.73 8.56
C LEU A 4 9.48 -4.16 7.51
N LEU A 5 10.76 -3.90 7.81
CA LEU A 5 11.88 -4.28 6.96
C LEU A 5 11.97 -5.79 6.72
N GLU A 6 11.49 -6.62 7.66
CA GLU A 6 11.46 -8.08 7.52
C GLU A 6 10.36 -8.56 6.56
N LEU A 7 9.34 -7.72 6.32
CA LEU A 7 8.24 -8.02 5.39
C LEU A 7 8.53 -7.55 3.96
N ILE A 8 9.61 -6.80 3.75
CA ILE A 8 10.02 -6.34 2.42
C ILE A 8 11.04 -7.34 1.88
N THR A 9 10.68 -7.98 0.79
CA THR A 9 11.50 -8.95 0.05
C THR A 9 11.67 -8.46 -1.38
N GLU A 10 12.63 -8.99 -2.12
CA GLU A 10 12.77 -8.62 -3.54
C GLU A 10 11.51 -8.96 -4.35
N ASN A 11 10.78 -10.00 -3.95
CA ASN A 11 9.62 -10.48 -4.69
C ASN A 11 8.41 -9.54 -4.57
N ASN A 12 8.17 -8.91 -3.42
CA ASN A 12 7.00 -8.04 -3.22
C ASN A 12 7.27 -6.55 -3.57
N VAL A 13 8.24 -6.29 -4.46
CA VAL A 13 8.56 -4.96 -4.98
C VAL A 13 8.34 -4.90 -6.50
N ILE A 14 7.55 -3.93 -6.95
CA ILE A 14 7.33 -3.59 -8.36
C ILE A 14 8.20 -2.38 -8.71
N TYR A 15 9.36 -2.60 -9.34
CA TYR A 15 10.33 -1.52 -9.62
C TYR A 15 9.92 -0.55 -10.74
N ASN A 16 8.96 -0.92 -11.59
CA ASN A 16 8.46 -0.10 -12.69
C ASN A 16 6.93 -0.13 -12.71
N LEU A 17 6.33 0.36 -11.63
CA LEU A 17 4.89 0.51 -11.53
C LEU A 17 4.43 1.63 -12.49
N GLU A 18 3.72 1.24 -13.52
CA GLU A 18 3.05 2.14 -14.46
C GLU A 18 1.56 2.08 -14.22
N ALA A 19 0.88 3.21 -14.10
CA ALA A 19 -0.58 3.28 -14.04
C ALA A 19 -1.03 4.68 -14.42
N VAL A 20 -2.25 4.82 -14.93
CA VAL A 20 -2.83 6.11 -15.32
C VAL A 20 -3.90 6.61 -14.34
N SER A 21 -4.26 5.80 -13.35
CA SER A 21 -5.22 6.19 -12.31
C SER A 21 -4.92 5.54 -10.97
N LYS A 22 -5.57 6.07 -9.93
CA LYS A 22 -5.51 5.58 -8.57
C LYS A 22 -6.00 4.13 -8.43
N GLU A 23 -7.10 3.83 -9.11
CA GLU A 23 -7.71 2.52 -9.20
C GLU A 23 -6.73 1.51 -9.80
N GLU A 24 -6.06 1.88 -10.88
CA GLU A 24 -5.11 0.99 -11.55
C GLU A 24 -3.87 0.75 -10.69
N VAL A 25 -3.39 1.74 -9.94
CA VAL A 25 -2.33 1.54 -8.93
C VAL A 25 -2.75 0.49 -7.91
N ILE A 26 -3.92 0.65 -7.30
CA ILE A 26 -4.43 -0.28 -6.27
C ILE A 26 -4.58 -1.68 -6.87
N GLN A 27 -5.16 -1.79 -8.07
CA GLN A 27 -5.31 -3.05 -8.79
C GLN A 27 -3.96 -3.74 -9.00
N LYS A 28 -2.95 -3.03 -9.51
CA LYS A 28 -1.63 -3.61 -9.78
C LYS A 28 -0.89 -4.04 -8.52
N LEU A 29 -1.01 -3.29 -7.43
CA LEU A 29 -0.41 -3.67 -6.15
C LEU A 29 -1.06 -4.95 -5.59
N VAL A 30 -2.39 -5.09 -5.68
CA VAL A 30 -3.10 -6.31 -5.26
C VAL A 30 -2.75 -7.47 -6.18
N ASP A 31 -2.77 -7.28 -7.50
CA ASP A 31 -2.42 -8.31 -8.49
C ASP A 31 -1.02 -8.87 -8.26
N HIS A 32 -0.06 -8.00 -7.96
CA HIS A 32 1.29 -8.41 -7.62
C HIS A 32 1.35 -9.20 -6.31
N GLY A 33 0.57 -8.79 -5.30
CA GLY A 33 0.45 -9.54 -4.05
C GLY A 33 -0.11 -10.95 -4.24
N VAL A 34 -1.08 -11.12 -5.15
CA VAL A 34 -1.56 -12.45 -5.57
C VAL A 34 -0.45 -13.23 -6.29
N LEU A 35 0.23 -12.59 -7.25
CA LEU A 35 1.29 -13.21 -8.05
C LEU A 35 2.43 -13.80 -7.19
N VAL A 36 2.75 -13.12 -6.07
CA VAL A 36 3.80 -13.55 -5.13
C VAL A 36 3.25 -14.29 -3.90
N GLU A 37 2.01 -14.78 -4.00
CA GLU A 37 1.38 -15.65 -3.01
C GLU A 37 1.28 -15.04 -1.59
N LEU A 38 1.18 -13.70 -1.48
CA LEU A 38 0.93 -13.04 -0.20
C LEU A 38 -0.50 -13.25 0.31
N PHE A 39 -1.44 -13.43 -0.62
CA PHE A 39 -2.84 -13.77 -0.41
C PHE A 39 -3.38 -14.44 -1.68
N SER A 40 -4.47 -15.19 -1.56
CA SER A 40 -5.04 -15.96 -2.66
C SER A 40 -5.84 -15.10 -3.65
N ASP A 41 -5.96 -15.56 -4.90
CA ASP A 41 -6.63 -14.83 -5.98
C ASP A 41 -8.13 -14.62 -5.73
N ASP A 42 -8.79 -15.52 -5.00
CA ASP A 42 -10.20 -15.39 -4.61
C ASP A 42 -10.47 -14.18 -3.71
N LEU A 43 -9.45 -13.69 -2.99
CA LEU A 43 -9.54 -12.53 -2.11
C LEU A 43 -9.34 -11.19 -2.83
N LYS A 44 -8.84 -11.23 -4.07
CA LYS A 44 -8.43 -10.05 -4.84
C LYS A 44 -9.52 -8.97 -4.91
N ASN A 45 -10.74 -9.36 -5.29
CA ASN A 45 -11.85 -8.42 -5.46
C ASN A 45 -12.26 -7.75 -4.14
N GLU A 46 -12.33 -8.51 -3.06
CA GLU A 46 -12.65 -7.99 -1.72
C GLU A 46 -11.58 -7.02 -1.21
N LEU A 47 -10.31 -7.32 -1.47
CA LEU A 47 -9.20 -6.44 -1.10
C LEU A 47 -9.23 -5.12 -1.86
N ILE A 48 -9.44 -5.16 -3.18
CA ILE A 48 -9.54 -3.96 -4.03
C ILE A 48 -10.72 -3.11 -3.57
N GLU A 49 -11.89 -3.72 -3.36
CA GLU A 49 -13.06 -2.99 -2.88
C GLU A 49 -12.78 -2.30 -1.53
N SER A 50 -12.18 -3.03 -0.59
CA SER A 50 -11.82 -2.49 0.73
C SER A 50 -10.82 -1.33 0.65
N LEU A 51 -9.81 -1.45 -0.20
CA LEU A 51 -8.81 -0.39 -0.44
C LEU A 51 -9.45 0.84 -1.10
N MET A 52 -10.27 0.64 -2.13
CA MET A 52 -10.96 1.72 -2.82
C MET A 52 -11.94 2.45 -1.91
N ASN A 53 -12.66 1.73 -1.04
CA ASN A 53 -13.55 2.34 -0.06
C ASN A 53 -12.78 3.17 0.97
N ARG A 54 -11.62 2.69 1.43
CA ARG A 54 -10.72 3.46 2.30
C ARG A 54 -10.20 4.72 1.59
N GLU A 55 -9.77 4.58 0.36
CA GLU A 55 -9.18 5.65 -0.44
C GLU A 55 -10.19 6.77 -0.77
N LYS A 56 -11.44 6.41 -1.06
CA LYS A 56 -12.54 7.36 -1.30
C LYS A 56 -12.85 8.28 -0.11
N SER A 57 -12.57 7.81 1.10
CA SER A 57 -12.85 8.60 2.32
C SER A 57 -11.87 9.77 2.47
N MET A 58 -10.61 9.52 2.13
CA MET A 58 -9.54 10.50 2.07
C MET A 58 -8.34 9.83 1.41
N SER A 59 -7.65 10.58 0.54
CA SER A 59 -6.46 10.08 -0.14
C SER A 59 -5.45 9.51 0.84
N THR A 60 -4.86 8.36 0.49
CA THR A 60 -3.72 7.79 1.24
C THR A 60 -2.37 8.26 0.70
N GLY A 61 -2.37 9.18 -0.27
CA GLY A 61 -1.19 9.95 -0.67
C GLY A 61 -0.79 10.96 0.41
N ILE A 62 0.26 10.64 1.16
CA ILE A 62 0.71 11.44 2.32
C ILE A 62 1.60 12.62 1.94
N GLY A 63 1.89 12.79 0.66
CA GLY A 63 2.78 13.81 0.11
C GLY A 63 4.23 13.35 0.01
N SER A 64 5.11 14.26 -0.40
CA SER A 64 6.55 13.99 -0.61
C SER A 64 6.81 12.82 -1.57
N GLY A 65 5.91 12.61 -2.53
CA GLY A 65 6.01 11.52 -3.51
C GLY A 65 5.62 10.13 -2.97
N VAL A 66 4.89 10.03 -1.86
CA VAL A 66 4.56 8.76 -1.20
C VAL A 66 3.05 8.59 -0.99
N ALA A 67 2.55 7.37 -1.22
CA ALA A 67 1.23 6.92 -0.81
C ALA A 67 1.30 5.60 -0.06
N ILE A 68 0.35 5.39 0.85
CA ILE A 68 0.23 4.17 1.65
C ILE A 68 -1.18 3.61 1.52
N PRO A 69 -1.58 3.04 0.37
CA PRO A 69 -2.86 2.36 0.25
C PRO A 69 -2.96 1.27 1.31
N HIS A 70 -4.01 1.28 2.12
CA HIS A 70 -4.14 0.33 3.22
C HIS A 70 -5.59 -0.05 3.51
N CYS A 71 -5.80 -1.25 4.01
CA CYS A 71 -7.09 -1.68 4.54
C CYS A 71 -6.91 -2.65 5.71
N SER A 72 -7.98 -2.82 6.48
CA SER A 72 -8.03 -3.73 7.64
C SER A 72 -9.14 -4.74 7.41
N VAL A 73 -8.77 -6.02 7.30
CA VAL A 73 -9.68 -7.09 6.84
C VAL A 73 -9.54 -8.34 7.70
N THR A 74 -10.57 -9.19 7.74
CA THR A 74 -10.56 -10.47 8.48
C THR A 74 -10.00 -11.64 7.68
N ILE A 75 -9.76 -11.45 6.39
CA ILE A 75 -9.36 -12.48 5.42
C ILE A 75 -7.84 -12.71 5.32
N VAL A 76 -7.05 -12.06 6.18
CA VAL A 76 -5.60 -12.29 6.30
C VAL A 76 -5.20 -12.42 7.76
N ASP A 77 -4.24 -13.30 8.05
CA ASP A 77 -3.80 -13.61 9.42
C ASP A 77 -2.58 -12.79 9.87
N GLU A 78 -1.84 -12.24 8.90
CA GLU A 78 -0.63 -11.45 9.10
C GLU A 78 -0.59 -10.21 8.19
N LEU A 79 0.19 -9.21 8.61
CA LEU A 79 0.43 -8.01 7.81
C LEU A 79 1.09 -8.38 6.48
N LYS A 80 0.48 -7.98 5.37
CA LYS A 80 1.03 -8.14 4.02
C LYS A 80 1.46 -6.79 3.47
N VAL A 81 2.59 -6.78 2.75
CA VAL A 81 3.20 -5.58 2.20
C VAL A 81 3.50 -5.80 0.71
N VAL A 82 3.18 -4.83 -0.13
CA VAL A 82 3.67 -4.73 -1.51
C VAL A 82 4.17 -3.31 -1.74
N ILE A 83 5.33 -3.17 -2.36
CA ILE A 83 5.89 -1.87 -2.72
C ILE A 83 5.80 -1.67 -4.22
N GLY A 84 5.31 -0.53 -4.66
CA GLY A 84 5.36 -0.09 -6.05
C GLY A 84 6.21 1.16 -6.21
N ILE A 85 7.07 1.19 -7.21
CA ILE A 85 7.93 2.32 -7.54
C ILE A 85 7.61 2.79 -8.95
N SER A 86 7.11 4.03 -9.08
CA SER A 86 6.87 4.70 -10.36
C SER A 86 7.94 5.75 -10.61
N LYS A 87 8.71 5.58 -11.69
CA LYS A 87 9.72 6.56 -12.09
C LYS A 87 9.10 7.89 -12.53
N GLN A 88 7.99 7.83 -13.25
CA GLN A 88 7.32 9.02 -13.79
C GLN A 88 6.47 9.74 -12.73
N GLY A 89 6.08 9.01 -11.67
CA GLY A 89 5.09 9.49 -10.71
C GLY A 89 3.68 9.31 -11.28
N ILE A 90 2.72 9.09 -10.38
CA ILE A 90 1.31 8.87 -10.75
C ILE A 90 0.47 9.85 -9.92
N ASP A 91 -0.50 10.49 -10.57
CA ASP A 91 -1.48 11.30 -9.84
C ASP A 91 -2.32 10.37 -8.96
N PHE A 92 -2.12 10.50 -7.65
CA PHE A 92 -2.81 9.74 -6.63
C PHE A 92 -3.61 10.68 -5.71
N GLU A 93 -3.83 11.93 -6.13
CA GLU A 93 -4.49 12.98 -5.34
C GLU A 93 -3.87 13.13 -3.95
N SER A 94 -2.53 13.19 -3.87
CA SER A 94 -1.83 13.34 -2.60
C SER A 94 -2.21 14.65 -1.89
N ILE A 95 -1.96 14.70 -0.58
CA ILE A 95 -2.26 15.89 0.24
C ILE A 95 -1.54 17.17 -0.23
N ASP A 96 -0.36 17.03 -0.82
CA ASP A 96 0.43 18.13 -1.40
C ASP A 96 0.18 18.34 -2.91
N LYS A 97 -0.69 17.52 -3.52
CA LYS A 97 -1.06 17.53 -4.94
C LYS A 97 0.11 17.29 -5.89
N LEU A 98 1.17 16.65 -5.42
CA LEU A 98 2.32 16.24 -6.23
C LEU A 98 2.20 14.76 -6.66
N PRO A 99 2.79 14.37 -7.80
CA PRO A 99 2.81 12.97 -8.20
C PRO A 99 3.44 12.05 -7.14
N VAL A 100 2.86 10.86 -6.98
CA VAL A 100 3.38 9.84 -6.08
C VAL A 100 4.30 8.88 -6.84
N HIS A 101 5.49 8.65 -6.30
CA HIS A 101 6.52 7.78 -6.86
C HIS A 101 6.64 6.46 -6.10
N ILE A 102 6.35 6.45 -4.80
CA ILE A 102 6.47 5.27 -3.95
C ILE A 102 5.10 4.94 -3.36
N PHE A 103 4.66 3.70 -3.57
CA PHE A 103 3.41 3.16 -3.08
C PHE A 103 3.71 2.01 -2.13
N ILE A 104 3.16 2.04 -0.93
CA ILE A 104 3.32 0.96 0.06
C ILE A 104 1.94 0.43 0.40
N LEU A 105 1.55 -0.65 -0.26
CA LEU A 105 0.31 -1.36 0.04
C LEU A 105 0.46 -2.08 1.38
N LEU A 106 -0.51 -1.90 2.27
CA LEU A 106 -0.57 -2.60 3.56
C LEU A 106 -1.95 -3.25 3.75
N ILE A 107 -1.97 -4.58 3.82
CA ILE A 107 -3.17 -5.35 4.18
C ILE A 107 -3.02 -5.81 5.62
N VAL A 108 -3.87 -5.30 6.49
CA VAL A 108 -3.75 -5.46 7.94
C VAL A 108 -4.81 -6.45 8.44
N PRO A 109 -4.45 -7.48 9.21
CA PRO A 109 -5.42 -8.30 9.93
C PRO A 109 -6.24 -7.44 10.89
N LYS A 110 -7.57 -7.55 10.85
CA LYS A 110 -8.47 -6.71 11.64
C LYS A 110 -8.18 -6.77 13.14
N GLU A 111 -7.82 -7.94 13.63
CA GLU A 111 -7.48 -8.18 15.04
C GLU A 111 -6.17 -7.49 15.45
N LYS A 112 -5.24 -7.30 14.51
CA LYS A 112 -3.93 -6.68 14.73
C LYS A 112 -3.88 -5.21 14.30
N PHE A 113 -5.02 -4.62 13.95
CA PHE A 113 -5.09 -3.24 13.46
C PHE A 113 -4.39 -2.25 14.41
N GLN A 114 -4.70 -2.32 15.70
CA GLN A 114 -4.10 -1.43 16.71
C GLN A 114 -2.58 -1.63 16.88
N GLU A 115 -2.08 -2.86 16.70
CA GLU A 115 -0.62 -3.12 16.70
C GLU A 115 0.04 -2.43 15.51
N HIS A 116 -0.59 -2.49 14.34
CA HIS A 116 -0.02 -1.98 13.09
C HIS A 116 -0.27 -0.50 12.83
N ILE A 117 -1.16 0.20 13.55
CA ILE A 117 -1.29 1.67 13.48
C ILE A 117 0.06 2.34 13.75
N LYS A 118 0.82 1.84 14.72
CA LYS A 118 2.15 2.39 15.03
C LYS A 118 3.11 2.21 13.87
N THR A 119 3.05 1.07 13.18
CA THR A 119 3.84 0.80 11.97
C THR A 119 3.47 1.77 10.84
N LEU A 120 2.18 1.96 10.58
CA LEU A 120 1.67 2.94 9.61
C LEU A 120 2.18 4.35 9.91
N ALA A 121 2.08 4.79 11.17
CA ALA A 121 2.55 6.10 11.61
C ALA A 121 4.07 6.25 11.45
N LEU A 122 4.84 5.20 11.74
CA LEU A 122 6.29 5.18 11.57
C LEU A 122 6.68 5.29 10.10
N ILE A 123 6.05 4.52 9.21
CA ILE A 123 6.26 4.58 7.76
C ILE A 123 6.00 6.00 7.25
N ALA A 124 4.82 6.54 7.58
CA ALA A 124 4.45 7.89 7.15
C ALA A 124 5.44 8.94 7.66
N LYS A 125 5.92 8.81 8.92
CA LYS A 125 6.92 9.72 9.49
C LYS A 125 8.27 9.60 8.79
N THR A 126 8.79 8.38 8.61
CA THR A 126 10.11 8.13 8.00
C THR A 126 10.16 8.55 6.54
N LEU A 127 9.06 8.39 5.81
CA LEU A 127 9.00 8.74 4.39
C LEU A 127 8.67 10.21 4.15
N ASN A 128 8.07 10.89 5.12
CA ASN A 128 7.80 12.32 5.06
C ASN A 128 8.90 13.17 5.72
N SER A 129 9.87 12.55 6.42
CA SER A 129 11.05 13.25 6.92
C SER A 129 12.03 13.51 5.79
N LYS A 130 12.23 14.79 5.47
CA LYS A 130 13.31 15.26 4.60
C LYS A 130 14.62 15.23 5.39
N GLU A 131 15.31 14.10 5.40
CA GLU A 131 16.75 14.03 5.68
C GLU A 131 17.46 13.33 4.53
#